data_AF-A0A355M3A2-F1
#
_entry.id   AF-A0A355M3A2-F1
#
_cell.length_a   1.000
_cell.length_b   1.000
_cell.length_c   1.000
_cell.angle_alpha   90.00
_cell.angle_beta   90.00
_cell.angle_gamma   90.00
#
_symmetry.space_group_name_H-M   'P 1'
#
loop_
_entity.id
_entity.type
_entity.pdbx_description
1 polymer ?
#
loop_
_entity_poly.entity_id
_entity_poly.type
_entity_poly.pdbx_seq_one_letter_code
_entity_poly.pdbx_strand_id
1 'polypeptide(L)'
;MVNINFLVIKHSRLDFQSTEKLVMEFVTKRLKHFGVNQVVFISRDDLSTAIKAAATEKDYLVILDIMNPIVDWDLLKQMIESLNATGAKYAVSDGAIPGTQVECILAPGVSEWRDVTCDNSDAVVVFRWFSQDQHNNQFNLYKYKRLKMFLFLIKNIENMHALDIDSLIQKLSDDEVFNRLAAFCEDVQVHIYKECPHCKGRIIPLPMRMSQPFCGYLPIARPLYHECEKCGLIVISPYVAQDHTAKLYDAFDKQDFVVTLNNPYQQGTPRCDFSDFIRQLPQSPRTLDLGGGMGGFSKFLKQTYPQWHVTHSDFAIKQNTELERLGINTLALNFLKDPIEENRYDLITAWEVFEHIPYEKLEFALNNIYTALSKGGVFMFSTPDFDSPLCQSNDFFAVCPPFHYLVLGRKWLKTYFEAGNQWKLHSMRTCADFLDDSDMWFDYVNKTAPSFQLRSTAKILKVLLNQPANKQLLLDHHMGTEVIVTLIKK
;
A
#
# COMPACT_ATOMS: atom_id res chain seq x y z
N MET A 1 -16.71 37.12 16.42
CA MET A 1 -16.62 35.86 15.66
C MET A 1 -15.59 36.08 14.58
N VAL A 2 -14.62 35.19 14.46
CA VAL A 2 -13.66 35.22 13.36
C VAL A 2 -14.41 34.74 12.12
N ASN A 3 -14.44 35.55 11.06
CA ASN A 3 -15.05 35.14 9.80
C ASN A 3 -14.03 34.33 8.98
N ILE A 4 -14.47 33.18 8.49
CA ILE A 4 -13.60 32.24 7.75
C ILE A 4 -14.32 31.84 6.47
N ASN A 5 -13.65 32.09 5.34
CA ASN A 5 -14.13 31.74 4.01
C ASN A 5 -13.24 30.64 3.42
N PHE A 6 -13.84 29.65 2.76
CA PHE A 6 -13.12 28.54 2.13
C PHE A 6 -13.18 28.62 0.60
N LEU A 7 -12.01 28.50 -0.03
CA LEU A 7 -11.87 28.14 -1.43
C LEU A 7 -11.45 26.67 -1.51
N VAL A 8 -12.36 25.84 -2.02
CA VAL A 8 -12.17 24.39 -2.12
C VAL A 8 -11.81 24.03 -3.56
N ILE A 9 -10.59 23.54 -3.76
CA ILE A 9 -10.05 23.14 -5.06
C ILE A 9 -10.61 21.77 -5.41
N LYS A 10 -11.27 21.68 -6.58
CA LYS A 10 -11.82 20.42 -7.10
C LYS A 10 -10.75 19.53 -7.71
N HIS A 11 -11.03 18.23 -7.82
CA HIS A 11 -10.09 17.25 -8.35
C HIS A 11 -10.79 16.20 -9.23
N SER A 12 -10.27 15.99 -10.45
CA SER A 12 -10.88 15.13 -11.49
C SER A 12 -10.98 13.64 -11.11
N ARG A 13 -10.15 13.16 -10.19
CA ARG A 13 -10.29 11.79 -9.62
C ARG A 13 -11.70 11.51 -9.10
N LEU A 14 -12.42 12.52 -8.63
CA LEU A 14 -13.78 12.37 -8.10
C LEU A 14 -14.85 12.21 -9.21
N ASP A 15 -14.48 12.41 -10.48
CA ASP A 15 -15.35 12.12 -11.63
C ASP A 15 -15.65 10.61 -11.73
N PHE A 16 -14.75 9.78 -11.21
CA PHE A 16 -14.92 8.33 -11.15
C PHE A 16 -16.21 7.98 -10.39
N GLN A 17 -17.08 7.25 -11.08
CA GLN A 17 -18.41 6.85 -10.59
C GLN A 17 -19.24 8.03 -10.01
N SER A 18 -19.01 9.24 -10.51
CA SER A 18 -19.73 10.46 -10.10
C SER A 18 -19.69 10.72 -8.59
N THR A 19 -18.55 10.44 -7.96
CA THR A 19 -18.37 10.55 -6.50
C THR A 19 -18.19 11.99 -6.02
N GLU A 20 -17.85 12.93 -6.92
CA GLU A 20 -17.63 14.36 -6.62
C GLU A 20 -18.75 14.97 -5.77
N LYS A 21 -20.01 14.76 -6.16
CA LYS A 21 -21.17 15.31 -5.45
C LYS A 21 -21.22 14.89 -3.98
N LEU A 22 -20.96 13.62 -3.68
CA LEU A 22 -21.00 13.09 -2.31
C LEU A 22 -19.89 13.68 -1.45
N VAL A 23 -18.69 13.84 -2.02
CA VAL A 23 -17.56 14.45 -1.31
C VAL A 23 -17.82 15.94 -1.07
N MET A 24 -18.31 16.67 -2.08
CA MET A 24 -18.68 18.09 -1.95
C MET A 24 -19.77 18.30 -0.89
N GLU A 25 -20.78 17.44 -0.86
CA GLU A 25 -21.85 17.49 0.16
C GLU A 25 -21.29 17.26 1.57
N PHE A 26 -20.42 16.26 1.75
CA PHE A 26 -19.76 16.01 3.03
C PHE A 26 -18.93 17.20 3.49
N VAL A 27 -18.03 17.71 2.64
CA VAL A 27 -17.15 18.84 2.95
C VAL A 27 -17.99 20.07 3.31
N THR A 28 -19.02 20.38 2.51
CA THR A 28 -19.92 21.50 2.79
C THR A 28 -20.62 21.35 4.14
N LYS A 29 -21.14 20.15 4.44
CA LYS A 29 -21.83 19.87 5.70
C LYS A 29 -20.90 20.02 6.90
N ARG A 30 -19.66 19.52 6.77
CA ARG A 30 -18.62 19.66 7.80
C ARG A 30 -18.25 21.11 8.05
N LEU A 31 -17.90 21.86 7.00
CA LEU A 31 -17.50 23.26 7.14
C LEU A 31 -18.63 24.11 7.74
N LYS A 32 -19.88 23.89 7.31
CA LYS A 32 -21.05 24.56 7.90
C LYS A 32 -21.27 24.19 9.37
N HIS A 33 -21.06 22.93 9.75
CA HIS A 33 -21.16 22.51 11.15
C HIS A 33 -20.21 23.30 12.05
N PHE A 34 -18.99 23.58 11.57
CA PHE A 34 -17.99 24.38 12.28
C PHE A 34 -18.14 25.90 12.10
N GLY A 35 -19.25 26.36 11.53
CA GLY A 35 -19.58 27.79 11.45
C GLY A 35 -18.88 28.56 10.33
N VAL A 36 -18.37 27.87 9.30
CA VAL A 36 -17.77 28.54 8.12
C VAL A 36 -18.82 29.37 7.38
N ASN A 37 -18.47 30.63 7.10
CA ASN A 37 -19.37 31.61 6.48
C ASN A 37 -19.68 31.27 5.03
N GLN A 38 -18.64 30.98 4.25
CA GLN A 38 -18.73 30.77 2.81
C GLN A 38 -17.82 29.61 2.38
N VAL A 39 -18.35 28.77 1.49
CA VAL A 39 -17.61 27.68 0.83
C VAL A 39 -17.79 27.84 -0.67
N VAL A 40 -16.70 28.06 -1.39
CA VAL A 40 -16.70 28.20 -2.85
C VAL A 40 -15.84 27.10 -3.46
N PHE A 41 -16.42 26.31 -4.36
CA PHE A 41 -15.68 25.28 -5.09
C PHE A 41 -15.13 25.87 -6.39
N ILE A 42 -13.84 25.65 -6.64
CA ILE A 42 -13.09 26.26 -7.75
C ILE A 42 -12.21 25.23 -8.45
N SER A 43 -11.78 25.54 -9.68
CA SER A 43 -10.66 24.82 -10.30
C SER A 43 -9.34 25.32 -9.73
N ARG A 44 -8.26 24.53 -9.86
CA ARG A 44 -6.91 24.97 -9.46
C ARG A 44 -6.46 26.19 -10.28
N ASP A 45 -6.83 26.23 -11.55
CA ASP A 45 -6.45 27.31 -12.48
C ASP A 45 -7.08 28.66 -12.11
N ASP A 46 -8.25 28.63 -11.48
CA ASP A 46 -8.96 29.83 -11.04
C ASP A 46 -8.52 30.36 -9.66
N LEU A 47 -7.62 29.66 -8.97
CA LEU A 47 -7.25 29.94 -7.56
C LEU A 47 -6.82 31.39 -7.34
N SER A 48 -5.91 31.91 -8.16
CA SER A 48 -5.40 33.28 -8.02
C SER A 48 -6.50 34.33 -8.21
N THR A 49 -7.42 34.10 -9.16
CA THR A 49 -8.54 35.00 -9.42
C THR A 49 -9.57 34.94 -8.29
N ALA A 50 -9.86 33.74 -7.79
CA ALA A 50 -10.78 33.52 -6.68
C ALA A 50 -10.27 34.15 -5.38
N ILE A 51 -8.96 34.06 -5.09
CA ILE A 51 -8.35 34.72 -3.92
C ILE A 51 -8.53 36.24 -4.01
N LYS A 52 -8.21 36.85 -5.16
CA LYS A 52 -8.40 38.29 -5.37
C LYS A 52 -9.85 38.73 -5.17
N ALA A 53 -10.81 37.93 -5.60
CA ALA A 53 -12.23 38.24 -5.47
C ALA A 53 -12.77 38.04 -4.04
N ALA A 54 -12.20 37.11 -3.27
CA ALA A 54 -12.67 36.75 -1.93
C ALA A 54 -11.91 37.45 -0.79
N ALA A 55 -10.76 38.07 -1.07
CA ALA A 55 -9.96 38.76 -0.07
C ALA A 55 -10.70 39.97 0.52
N THR A 56 -10.77 40.04 1.84
CA THR A 56 -11.33 41.17 2.59
C THR A 56 -10.43 41.55 3.76
N GLU A 57 -10.54 42.78 4.25
CA GLU A 57 -9.77 43.28 5.41
C GLU A 57 -10.18 42.65 6.75
N LYS A 58 -11.17 41.74 6.76
CA LYS A 58 -11.76 41.21 8.01
C LYS A 58 -11.81 39.69 8.08
N ASP A 59 -11.77 38.99 6.95
CA ASP A 59 -12.02 37.56 6.91
C ASP A 59 -10.73 36.80 6.57
N TYR A 60 -10.54 35.64 7.20
CA TYR A 60 -9.49 34.72 6.81
C TYR A 60 -9.95 33.93 5.60
N LEU A 61 -9.02 33.67 4.68
CA LEU A 61 -9.27 32.85 3.51
C LEU A 61 -8.51 31.53 3.63
N VAL A 62 -9.23 30.42 3.57
CA VAL A 62 -8.68 29.08 3.72
C VAL A 62 -8.71 28.37 2.38
N ILE A 63 -7.55 27.86 1.95
CA ILE A 63 -7.42 27.09 0.71
C ILE A 63 -7.43 25.60 1.07
N LEU A 64 -8.39 24.86 0.55
CA LEU A 64 -8.58 23.45 0.84
C LEU A 64 -8.54 22.64 -0.46
N ASP A 65 -7.70 21.61 -0.54
CA ASP A 65 -7.87 20.56 -1.55
C ASP A 65 -9.04 19.66 -1.14
N ILE A 66 -10.03 19.47 -2.02
CA ILE A 66 -11.17 18.57 -1.78
C ILE A 66 -10.74 17.13 -1.47
N MET A 67 -9.53 16.74 -1.89
CA MET A 67 -8.94 15.43 -1.58
C MET A 67 -8.55 15.29 -0.10
N ASN A 68 -8.66 16.34 0.70
CA ASN A 68 -8.53 16.36 2.16
C ASN A 68 -9.89 16.65 2.84
N PRO A 69 -10.88 15.75 2.76
CA PRO A 69 -12.27 16.08 3.08
C PRO A 69 -12.54 16.24 4.59
N ILE A 70 -11.67 15.73 5.45
CA ILE A 70 -11.93 15.60 6.90
C ILE A 70 -11.58 16.86 7.67
N VAL A 71 -10.83 17.84 7.16
CA VAL A 71 -10.47 19.13 7.82
C VAL A 71 -10.44 19.10 9.37
N ASP A 72 -9.25 19.04 9.96
CA ASP A 72 -9.05 19.15 11.41
C ASP A 72 -9.35 20.59 11.86
N TRP A 73 -10.46 20.77 12.58
CA TRP A 73 -10.93 22.09 12.99
C TRP A 73 -10.08 22.69 14.12
N ASP A 74 -9.53 21.86 15.00
CA ASP A 74 -8.70 22.35 16.10
C ASP A 74 -7.35 22.80 15.59
N LEU A 75 -6.78 22.09 14.61
CA LEU A 75 -5.62 22.57 13.85
C LEU A 75 -5.88 23.94 13.23
N LEU A 76 -7.02 24.12 12.57
CA LEU A 76 -7.35 25.37 11.88
C LEU A 76 -7.44 26.55 12.85
N LYS A 77 -8.08 26.38 14.02
CA LYS A 77 -8.13 27.41 15.07
C LYS A 77 -6.72 27.80 15.52
N GLN A 78 -5.87 26.82 15.78
CA GLN A 78 -4.51 27.06 16.26
C GLN A 78 -3.64 27.76 15.20
N MET A 79 -3.82 27.43 13.92
CA MET A 79 -3.16 28.14 12.82
C MET A 79 -3.58 29.61 12.74
N ILE A 80 -4.88 29.92 12.93
CA ILE A 80 -5.39 31.30 12.98
C ILE A 80 -4.84 32.06 14.19
N GLU A 81 -4.81 31.43 15.37
CA GLU A 81 -4.19 31.99 16.57
C GLU A 81 -2.70 32.30 16.32
N SER A 82 -2.00 31.41 15.63
CA SER A 82 -0.60 31.61 15.26
C SER A 82 -0.41 32.75 14.27
N LEU A 83 -1.27 32.93 13.27
CA LEU A 83 -1.24 34.09 12.37
C LEU A 83 -1.39 35.40 13.15
N ASN A 84 -2.32 35.44 14.10
CA ASN A 84 -2.57 36.62 14.92
C ASN A 84 -1.38 36.94 15.84
N ALA A 85 -0.75 35.92 16.40
CA ALA A 85 0.40 36.10 17.29
C ALA A 85 1.66 36.58 16.54
N THR A 86 1.87 36.12 15.30
CA THR A 86 3.09 36.44 14.54
C THR A 86 2.94 37.62 13.59
N GLY A 87 1.72 37.97 13.19
CA GLY A 87 1.47 38.93 12.12
C GLY A 87 1.86 38.41 10.73
N ALA A 88 2.10 37.10 10.59
CA ALA A 88 2.39 36.46 9.32
C ALA A 88 1.18 36.58 8.36
N LYS A 89 1.45 36.49 7.06
CA LYS A 89 0.42 36.57 6.01
C LYS A 89 -0.19 35.21 5.67
N TYR A 90 0.59 34.15 5.85
CA TYR A 90 0.23 32.80 5.47
C TYR A 90 0.53 31.81 6.60
N ALA A 91 -0.36 30.83 6.80
CA ALA A 91 -0.13 29.72 7.70
C ALA A 91 -0.29 28.39 6.97
N VAL A 92 0.67 27.51 7.20
CA VAL A 92 0.64 26.10 6.76
C VAL A 92 0.87 25.20 7.97
N SER A 93 0.53 23.92 7.84
CA SER A 93 0.73 22.93 8.90
C SER A 93 1.72 21.85 8.50
N ASP A 94 2.48 21.33 9.46
CA ASP A 94 3.21 20.06 9.33
C ASP A 94 2.84 19.10 10.46
N GLY A 95 2.67 17.81 10.13
CA GLY A 95 2.37 16.74 11.09
C GLY A 95 0.88 16.45 11.32
N ALA A 96 -0.02 17.03 10.53
CA ALA A 96 -1.43 16.65 10.49
C ALA A 96 -1.65 15.34 9.72
N ILE A 97 -2.69 14.58 10.08
CA ILE A 97 -3.06 13.36 9.35
C ILE A 97 -3.34 13.73 7.88
N PRO A 98 -2.67 13.12 6.90
CA PRO A 98 -2.90 13.45 5.50
C PRO A 98 -4.37 13.24 5.12
N GLY A 99 -5.06 14.31 4.74
CA GLY A 99 -6.51 14.31 4.52
C GLY A 99 -7.28 15.22 5.48
N THR A 100 -6.59 15.79 6.46
CA THR A 100 -7.16 16.68 7.50
C THR A 100 -6.61 18.10 7.43
N GLN A 101 -5.49 18.31 6.75
CA GLN A 101 -4.86 19.61 6.58
C GLN A 101 -5.49 20.42 5.45
N VAL A 102 -5.44 21.74 5.61
CA VAL A 102 -5.67 22.72 4.55
C VAL A 102 -4.36 22.97 3.79
N GLU A 103 -4.41 23.48 2.56
CA GLU A 103 -3.19 23.86 1.84
C GLU A 103 -2.54 25.09 2.47
N CYS A 104 -3.35 26.08 2.84
CA CYS A 104 -2.89 27.34 3.42
C CYS A 104 -4.06 28.13 4.05
N ILE A 105 -3.76 28.94 5.07
CA ILE A 105 -4.63 30.00 5.57
C ILE A 105 -3.99 31.34 5.24
N LEU A 106 -4.74 32.24 4.61
CA LEU A 106 -4.35 33.61 4.32
C LEU A 106 -4.96 34.53 5.39
N ALA A 107 -4.13 35.42 5.92
CA ALA A 107 -4.57 36.48 6.82
C ALA A 107 -5.50 37.48 6.09
N PRO A 108 -6.32 38.25 6.82
CA PRO A 108 -7.14 39.31 6.24
C PRO A 108 -6.32 40.30 5.40
N GLY A 109 -6.89 40.77 4.29
CA GLY A 109 -6.27 41.70 3.35
C GLY A 109 -5.29 41.05 2.34
N VAL A 110 -4.93 39.77 2.50
CA VAL A 110 -4.04 39.08 1.56
C VAL A 110 -4.80 38.68 0.30
N SER A 111 -4.47 39.31 -0.83
CA SER A 111 -5.13 39.09 -2.13
C SER A 111 -4.27 38.37 -3.17
N GLU A 112 -3.05 37.96 -2.82
CA GLU A 112 -2.11 37.32 -3.74
C GLU A 112 -1.82 35.87 -3.33
N TRP A 113 -1.94 34.97 -4.30
CA TRP A 113 -1.51 33.58 -4.15
C TRP A 113 0.01 33.47 -4.23
N ARG A 114 0.57 32.69 -3.32
CA ARG A 114 1.96 32.25 -3.35
C ARG A 114 2.03 30.81 -2.89
N ASP A 115 2.83 29.99 -3.58
CA ASP A 115 3.17 28.67 -3.06
C ASP A 115 4.15 28.85 -1.89
N VAL A 116 3.68 28.54 -0.69
CA VAL A 116 4.39 28.76 0.59
C VAL A 116 4.91 27.46 1.21
N THR A 117 4.82 26.34 0.49
CA THR A 117 5.17 25.00 1.00
C THR A 117 6.66 24.82 1.35
N CYS A 118 7.52 25.75 0.94
CA CYS A 118 8.96 25.75 1.18
C CYS A 118 9.53 27.12 1.60
N ASP A 119 8.67 28.07 1.95
CA ASP A 119 9.09 29.44 2.26
C ASP A 119 9.42 29.61 3.75
N ASN A 120 10.68 29.96 4.04
CA ASN A 120 11.16 30.28 5.39
C ASN A 120 11.16 31.80 5.66
N SER A 121 10.36 32.58 4.93
CA SER A 121 10.25 34.02 5.15
C SER A 121 9.40 34.35 6.38
N ASP A 122 9.60 35.54 6.95
CA ASP A 122 8.80 36.06 8.06
C ASP A 122 7.30 36.23 7.70
N ALA A 123 6.94 36.10 6.42
CA ALA A 123 5.55 36.18 5.95
C ALA A 123 4.78 34.86 6.15
N VAL A 124 5.44 33.75 6.48
CA VAL A 124 4.83 32.42 6.58
C VAL A 124 5.08 31.84 7.97
N VAL A 125 4.02 31.35 8.60
CA VAL A 125 4.13 30.54 9.81
C VAL A 125 3.85 29.07 9.50
N VAL A 126 4.77 28.20 9.90
CA VAL A 126 4.62 26.74 9.81
C VAL A 126 4.20 26.22 11.17
N PHE A 127 2.91 25.94 11.34
CA PHE A 127 2.37 25.43 12.58
C PHE A 127 2.63 23.92 12.71
N ARG A 128 3.20 23.49 13.84
CA ARG A 128 3.45 22.07 14.10
C ARG A 128 2.24 21.42 14.73
N TRP A 129 1.81 20.32 14.15
CA TRP A 129 0.72 19.49 14.63
C TRP A 129 1.19 18.05 14.80
N PHE A 130 0.47 17.27 15.60
CA PHE A 130 0.93 15.95 16.01
C PHE A 130 -0.13 14.85 15.85
N SER A 131 -1.27 15.14 15.20
CA SER A 131 -2.31 14.12 14.98
C SER A 131 -1.79 12.95 14.13
N GLN A 132 -0.86 13.18 13.20
CA GLN A 132 -0.26 12.09 12.42
C GLN A 132 0.70 11.24 13.24
N ASP A 133 1.41 11.84 14.20
CA ASP A 133 2.27 11.13 15.16
C ASP A 133 1.43 10.26 16.11
N GLN A 134 0.31 10.80 16.58
CA GLN A 134 -0.59 10.15 17.53
C GLN A 134 -1.38 9.00 16.92
N HIS A 135 -1.88 9.17 15.70
CA HIS A 135 -2.87 8.23 15.13
C HIS A 135 -2.38 7.41 13.94
N ASN A 136 -1.31 7.84 13.26
CA ASN A 136 -0.75 7.21 12.06
C ASN A 136 -1.82 6.73 11.07
N ASN A 137 -2.49 7.66 10.39
CA ASN A 137 -3.62 7.36 9.51
C ASN A 137 -3.49 8.09 8.17
N GLN A 138 -4.35 7.80 7.18
CA GLN A 138 -4.34 8.49 5.87
C GLN A 138 -5.76 8.66 5.32
N PHE A 139 -6.38 9.81 5.58
CA PHE A 139 -7.75 10.13 5.14
C PHE A 139 -7.87 10.75 3.75
N ASN A 140 -6.75 11.17 3.12
CA ASN A 140 -6.82 11.79 1.80
C ASN A 140 -7.30 10.80 0.72
N LEU A 141 -7.91 11.34 -0.33
CA LEU A 141 -8.64 10.53 -1.33
C LEU A 141 -7.82 10.23 -2.60
N TYR A 142 -6.50 10.47 -2.60
CA TYR A 142 -5.66 10.26 -3.79
C TYR A 142 -5.48 8.78 -4.20
N LYS A 143 -6.05 7.84 -3.45
CA LYS A 143 -6.17 6.42 -3.81
C LYS A 143 -7.64 6.06 -3.92
N TYR A 144 -8.01 5.34 -4.96
CA TYR A 144 -9.39 4.91 -5.20
C TYR A 144 -9.91 3.99 -4.10
N LYS A 145 -9.06 3.13 -3.52
CA LYS A 145 -9.45 2.34 -2.34
C LYS A 145 -9.80 3.22 -1.13
N ARG A 146 -9.07 4.30 -0.89
CA ARG A 146 -9.39 5.27 0.18
C ARG A 146 -10.65 6.06 -0.12
N LEU A 147 -10.90 6.42 -1.38
CA LEU A 147 -12.17 6.99 -1.82
C LEU A 147 -13.34 6.04 -1.53
N LYS A 148 -13.23 4.75 -1.89
CA LYS A 148 -14.25 3.75 -1.58
C LYS A 148 -14.53 3.65 -0.08
N MET A 149 -13.48 3.59 0.73
CA MET A 149 -13.60 3.50 2.19
C MET A 149 -14.25 4.76 2.77
N PHE A 150 -13.86 5.94 2.30
CA PHE A 150 -14.50 7.21 2.67
C PHE A 150 -16.01 7.20 2.36
N LEU A 151 -16.40 6.79 1.16
CA LEU A 151 -17.82 6.70 0.75
C LEU A 151 -18.62 5.71 1.62
N PHE A 152 -17.99 4.61 2.02
CA PHE A 152 -18.58 3.69 3.00
C PHE A 152 -18.75 4.37 4.36
N LEU A 153 -17.73 5.06 4.86
CA LEU A 153 -17.74 5.68 6.18
C LEU A 153 -18.79 6.79 6.29
N ILE A 154 -18.91 7.68 5.30
CA ILE A 154 -19.92 8.75 5.33
C ILE A 154 -21.37 8.22 5.31
N LYS A 155 -21.56 7.00 4.80
CA LYS A 155 -22.87 6.34 4.76
C LYS A 155 -23.20 5.63 6.07
N ASN A 156 -22.20 5.06 6.74
CA ASN A 156 -22.41 4.15 7.87
C ASN A 156 -22.03 4.75 9.24
N ILE A 157 -21.30 5.87 9.28
CA ILE A 157 -21.03 6.60 10.51
C ILE A 157 -22.00 7.78 10.60
N GLU A 158 -22.95 7.68 11.51
CA GLU A 158 -23.90 8.76 11.77
C GLU A 158 -23.17 10.04 12.16
N ASN A 159 -23.56 11.15 11.53
CA ASN A 159 -22.99 12.48 11.79
C ASN A 159 -21.46 12.56 11.67
N MET A 160 -20.81 11.71 10.86
CA MET A 160 -19.36 11.71 10.66
C MET A 160 -18.76 13.11 10.40
N HIS A 161 -19.44 13.94 9.61
CA HIS A 161 -19.05 15.32 9.31
C HIS A 161 -18.84 16.22 10.54
N ALA A 162 -19.45 15.89 11.68
CA ALA A 162 -19.37 16.65 12.93
C ALA A 162 -18.32 16.12 13.91
N LEU A 163 -17.73 14.94 13.66
CA LEU A 163 -16.74 14.34 14.55
C LEU A 163 -15.42 15.11 14.48
N ASP A 164 -14.78 15.31 15.64
CA ASP A 164 -13.36 15.65 15.71
C ASP A 164 -12.48 14.43 15.33
N ILE A 165 -11.17 14.64 15.24
CA ILE A 165 -10.24 13.60 14.78
C ILE A 165 -10.20 12.41 15.75
N ASP A 166 -10.13 12.67 17.05
CA ASP A 166 -10.09 11.62 18.08
C ASP A 166 -11.36 10.76 18.06
N SER A 167 -12.53 11.40 18.01
CA SER A 167 -13.82 10.71 17.94
C SER A 167 -13.96 9.90 16.66
N LEU A 168 -13.46 10.42 15.52
CA LEU A 168 -13.44 9.64 14.28
C LEU A 168 -12.53 8.41 14.41
N ILE A 169 -11.30 8.56 14.91
CA ILE A 169 -10.38 7.43 15.12
C ILE A 169 -10.97 6.38 16.07
N GLN A 170 -11.66 6.80 17.13
CA GLN A 170 -12.39 5.90 18.01
C GLN A 170 -13.45 5.11 17.24
N LYS A 171 -14.25 5.77 16.39
CA LYS A 171 -15.24 5.10 15.53
C LYS A 171 -14.62 4.14 14.53
N LEU A 172 -13.46 4.44 13.96
CA LEU A 172 -12.74 3.51 13.08
C LEU A 172 -12.26 2.25 13.82
N SER A 173 -12.15 2.32 15.16
CA SER A 173 -11.72 1.22 16.01
C SER A 173 -12.87 0.30 16.43
N ASP A 174 -14.13 0.70 16.25
CA ASP A 174 -15.32 -0.13 16.53
C ASP A 174 -15.27 -1.43 15.72
N ASP A 175 -15.66 -2.56 16.32
CA ASP A 175 -15.56 -3.90 15.71
C ASP A 175 -16.20 -4.01 14.33
N GLU A 176 -17.40 -3.47 14.17
CA GLU A 176 -18.11 -3.50 12.89
C GLU A 176 -17.36 -2.69 11.84
N VAL A 177 -16.94 -1.46 12.17
CA VAL A 177 -16.26 -0.56 11.22
C VAL A 177 -14.89 -1.12 10.85
N PHE A 178 -14.08 -1.51 11.84
CA PHE A 178 -12.75 -2.04 11.60
C PHE A 178 -12.76 -3.29 10.74
N ASN A 179 -13.66 -4.24 11.01
CA ASN A 179 -13.76 -5.47 10.22
C ASN A 179 -14.13 -5.18 8.77
N ARG A 180 -14.96 -4.16 8.51
CA ARG A 180 -15.27 -3.69 7.15
C ARG A 180 -14.05 -3.02 6.51
N LEU A 181 -13.32 -2.16 7.22
CA LEU A 181 -12.11 -1.52 6.70
C LEU A 181 -11.03 -2.55 6.33
N ALA A 182 -10.86 -3.58 7.17
CA ALA A 182 -9.96 -4.72 6.92
C ALA A 182 -10.40 -5.60 5.73
N ALA A 183 -11.53 -5.31 5.09
CA ALA A 183 -12.01 -5.97 3.88
C ALA A 183 -12.25 -4.96 2.74
N PHE A 184 -11.63 -3.78 2.76
CA PHE A 184 -11.91 -2.67 1.82
C PHE A 184 -13.41 -2.35 1.69
N CYS A 185 -14.13 -2.47 2.80
CA CYS A 185 -15.57 -2.26 2.93
C CYS A 185 -16.43 -3.18 2.04
N GLU A 186 -15.88 -4.31 1.58
CA GLU A 186 -16.66 -5.36 0.92
C GLU A 186 -17.57 -6.08 1.93
N ASP A 187 -18.76 -6.47 1.46
CA ASP A 187 -19.64 -7.34 2.25
C ASP A 187 -19.22 -8.80 2.07
N VAL A 188 -18.20 -9.17 2.83
CA VAL A 188 -17.55 -10.47 2.81
C VAL A 188 -17.39 -11.00 4.22
N GLN A 189 -17.38 -12.33 4.32
CA GLN A 189 -17.02 -12.99 5.56
C GLN A 189 -15.55 -12.72 5.90
N VAL A 190 -15.32 -12.32 7.16
CA VAL A 190 -13.99 -12.21 7.74
C VAL A 190 -13.82 -13.22 8.87
N HIS A 191 -12.60 -13.70 9.04
CA HIS A 191 -12.20 -14.65 10.05
C HIS A 191 -11.15 -14.03 10.96
N ILE A 192 -11.08 -14.50 12.21
CA ILE A 192 -10.16 -14.01 13.23
C ILE A 192 -9.35 -15.18 13.76
N TYR A 193 -8.03 -15.03 13.80
CA TYR A 193 -7.17 -15.99 14.47
C TYR A 193 -7.17 -15.73 15.98
N LYS A 194 -7.46 -16.77 16.78
CA LYS A 194 -7.30 -16.74 18.25
C LYS A 194 -5.90 -17.15 18.71
N GLU A 195 -5.21 -17.92 17.86
CA GLU A 195 -3.89 -18.47 18.06
C GLU A 195 -3.21 -18.64 16.71
N CYS A 196 -1.90 -18.86 16.70
CA CYS A 196 -1.13 -19.05 15.48
C CYS A 196 -1.65 -20.27 14.71
N PRO A 197 -2.02 -20.12 13.44
CA PRO A 197 -2.59 -21.23 12.69
C PRO A 197 -1.58 -22.35 12.39
N HIS A 198 -0.28 -22.05 12.46
CA HIS A 198 0.81 -23.02 12.29
C HIS A 198 1.08 -23.85 13.54
N CYS A 199 1.44 -23.21 14.65
CA CYS A 199 1.98 -23.90 15.82
C CYS A 199 1.10 -23.83 17.07
N LYS A 200 -0.10 -23.23 16.95
CA LYS A 200 -1.04 -22.97 18.05
C LYS A 200 -0.48 -22.10 19.18
N GLY A 201 0.62 -21.41 18.93
CA GLY A 201 1.21 -20.44 19.86
C GLY A 201 0.37 -19.16 19.94
N ARG A 202 0.61 -18.38 21.01
CA ARG A 202 0.02 -17.05 21.15
C ARG A 202 0.49 -16.14 20.01
N ILE A 203 -0.42 -15.30 19.52
CA ILE A 203 -0.13 -14.23 18.56
C ILE A 203 -0.21 -12.88 19.27
N ILE A 204 0.73 -11.99 18.98
CA ILE A 204 0.81 -10.64 19.53
C ILE A 204 0.57 -9.61 18.43
N PRO A 205 -0.19 -8.53 18.70
CA PRO A 205 -0.40 -7.47 17.72
C PRO A 205 0.91 -6.82 17.29
N LEU A 206 1.08 -6.63 15.98
CA LEU A 206 2.22 -5.96 15.36
C LEU A 206 1.77 -4.60 14.81
N PRO A 207 1.92 -3.49 15.57
CA PRO A 207 1.41 -2.20 15.17
C PRO A 207 2.16 -1.63 13.96
N MET A 208 1.40 -1.15 12.97
CA MET A 208 1.95 -0.35 11.88
C MET A 208 2.23 1.07 12.41
N ARG A 209 3.51 1.43 12.44
CA ARG A 209 4.05 2.71 12.90
C ARG A 209 4.35 3.67 11.75
N MET A 210 4.07 3.26 10.52
CA MET A 210 4.30 4.02 9.30
C MET A 210 3.03 4.11 8.47
N SER A 211 3.07 5.00 7.49
CA SER A 211 1.91 5.31 6.66
C SER A 211 1.33 4.08 5.96
N GLN A 212 0.02 4.08 5.75
CA GLN A 212 -0.73 3.01 5.09
C GLN A 212 -1.03 3.39 3.61
N PRO A 213 -0.23 2.94 2.64
CA PRO A 213 -0.32 3.38 1.24
C PRO A 213 -1.63 3.05 0.55
N PHE A 214 -2.28 1.93 0.90
CA PHE A 214 -3.50 1.46 0.26
C PHE A 214 -4.75 1.70 1.11
N CYS A 215 -4.77 1.21 2.37
CA CYS A 215 -5.95 1.29 3.24
C CYS A 215 -6.17 2.68 3.83
N GLY A 216 -5.13 3.29 4.41
CA GLY A 216 -5.21 4.56 5.11
C GLY A 216 -5.95 4.56 6.44
N TYR A 217 -7.17 4.04 6.47
CA TYR A 217 -8.15 4.20 7.56
C TYR A 217 -8.00 3.21 8.73
N LEU A 218 -6.98 2.36 8.78
CA LEU A 218 -6.81 1.42 9.90
C LEU A 218 -6.21 2.16 11.11
N PRO A 219 -6.87 2.22 12.28
CA PRO A 219 -6.32 2.91 13.44
C PRO A 219 -5.13 2.14 14.04
N ILE A 220 -4.07 2.84 14.43
CA ILE A 220 -2.87 2.24 15.06
C ILE A 220 -3.18 1.47 16.35
N ALA A 221 -4.24 1.87 17.06
CA ALA A 221 -4.71 1.22 18.28
C ALA A 221 -5.21 -0.22 18.03
N ARG A 222 -5.48 -0.58 16.76
CA ARG A 222 -5.97 -1.90 16.38
C ARG A 222 -5.15 -2.47 15.22
N PRO A 223 -4.01 -3.11 15.53
CA PRO A 223 -3.14 -3.69 14.51
C PRO A 223 -3.84 -4.79 13.71
N LEU A 224 -3.65 -4.77 12.40
CA LEU A 224 -4.20 -5.76 11.48
C LEU A 224 -3.30 -7.01 11.37
N TYR A 225 -1.99 -6.86 11.57
CA TYR A 225 -1.02 -7.95 11.57
C TYR A 225 -0.65 -8.40 12.97
N HIS A 226 -0.39 -9.70 13.12
CA HIS A 226 -0.06 -10.32 14.40
C HIS A 226 1.09 -11.33 14.23
N GLU A 227 2.10 -11.26 15.10
CA GLU A 227 3.26 -12.16 15.10
C GLU A 227 3.08 -13.29 16.12
N CYS A 228 3.43 -14.51 15.77
CA CYS A 228 3.45 -15.62 16.73
C CYS A 228 4.72 -15.60 17.60
N GLU A 229 4.56 -15.58 18.93
CA GLU A 229 5.69 -15.61 19.89
C GLU A 229 6.48 -16.92 19.86
N LYS A 230 5.92 -18.00 19.31
CA LYS A 230 6.55 -19.33 19.30
C LYS A 230 7.31 -19.62 18.01
N CYS A 231 6.72 -19.34 16.84
CA CYS A 231 7.34 -19.65 15.56
C CYS A 231 7.73 -18.43 14.72
N GLY A 232 7.32 -17.21 15.10
CA GLY A 232 7.59 -15.99 14.33
C GLY A 232 6.74 -15.83 13.07
N LEU A 233 5.74 -16.69 12.82
CA LEU A 233 4.81 -16.49 11.69
C LEU A 233 3.98 -15.23 11.93
N ILE A 234 3.90 -14.36 10.93
CA ILE A 234 3.01 -13.20 10.96
C ILE A 234 1.81 -13.46 10.06
N VAL A 235 0.63 -13.19 10.62
CA VAL A 235 -0.66 -13.39 9.95
C VAL A 235 -1.50 -12.12 10.04
N ILE A 236 -2.33 -11.91 9.02
CA ILE A 236 -3.38 -10.91 9.07
C ILE A 236 -4.57 -11.43 9.89
N SER A 237 -5.14 -10.60 10.76
CA SER A 237 -6.33 -10.92 11.57
C SER A 237 -7.05 -9.62 11.98
N PRO A 238 -8.30 -9.38 11.54
CA PRO A 238 -9.15 -10.27 10.74
C PRO A 238 -8.62 -10.44 9.30
N TYR A 239 -9.01 -11.55 8.67
CA TYR A 239 -8.68 -11.85 7.28
C TYR A 239 -9.95 -12.17 6.47
N VAL A 240 -9.96 -11.82 5.19
CA VAL A 240 -11.09 -12.10 4.29
C VAL A 240 -11.10 -13.58 3.92
N ALA A 241 -12.26 -14.23 3.89
CA ALA A 241 -12.33 -15.61 3.45
C ALA A 241 -11.85 -15.77 1.99
N GLN A 242 -11.08 -16.82 1.69
CA GLN A 242 -10.44 -17.00 0.38
C GLN A 242 -11.41 -17.01 -0.80
N ASP A 243 -12.60 -17.56 -0.62
CA ASP A 243 -13.66 -17.60 -1.63
C ASP A 243 -14.23 -16.21 -1.97
N HIS A 244 -13.87 -15.19 -1.19
CA HIS A 244 -14.25 -13.81 -1.39
C HIS A 244 -13.11 -12.91 -1.86
N THR A 245 -11.85 -13.38 -1.94
CA THR A 245 -10.71 -12.54 -2.36
C THR A 245 -10.93 -11.87 -3.72
N ALA A 246 -11.60 -12.54 -4.66
CA ALA A 246 -11.92 -11.96 -5.97
C ALA A 246 -12.80 -10.70 -5.90
N LYS A 247 -13.60 -10.52 -4.84
CA LYS A 247 -14.41 -9.31 -4.62
C LYS A 247 -13.55 -8.11 -4.23
N LEU A 248 -12.37 -8.33 -3.65
CA LEU A 248 -11.45 -7.26 -3.29
C LEU A 248 -10.83 -6.61 -4.55
N TYR A 249 -10.68 -7.36 -5.65
CA TYR A 249 -10.21 -6.88 -6.96
C TYR A 249 -11.34 -6.19 -7.76
N ASP A 250 -11.97 -5.20 -7.15
CA ASP A 250 -13.10 -4.44 -7.68
C ASP A 250 -12.69 -3.36 -8.72
N ALA A 251 -13.67 -2.55 -9.14
CA ALA A 251 -13.42 -1.47 -10.09
C ALA A 251 -12.51 -0.37 -9.53
N PHE A 252 -12.49 -0.13 -8.21
CA PHE A 252 -11.64 0.88 -7.57
C PHE A 252 -10.18 0.41 -7.53
N ASP A 253 -9.96 -0.87 -7.25
CA ASP A 253 -8.66 -1.53 -7.28
C ASP A 253 -7.98 -1.34 -8.64
N LYS A 254 -8.71 -1.68 -9.70
CA LYS A 254 -8.26 -1.59 -11.09
C LYS A 254 -7.93 -0.19 -11.56
N GLN A 255 -8.24 0.87 -10.81
CA GLN A 255 -7.82 2.21 -11.19
C GLN A 255 -6.39 2.54 -10.72
N ASP A 256 -5.98 2.03 -9.57
CA ASP A 256 -4.64 2.29 -9.00
C ASP A 256 -3.63 1.17 -9.36
N PHE A 257 -4.10 -0.05 -9.66
CA PHE A 257 -3.27 -1.19 -10.04
C PHE A 257 -2.89 -1.26 -11.53
N VAL A 258 -3.33 -0.28 -12.35
CA VAL A 258 -3.02 -0.26 -13.79
C VAL A 258 -1.60 0.27 -14.01
N VAL A 259 -0.71 -0.66 -14.35
CA VAL A 259 0.67 -0.50 -14.86
C VAL A 259 1.72 -0.19 -13.77
N THR A 260 1.89 -1.08 -12.80
CA THR A 260 3.20 -1.21 -12.14
C THR A 260 4.16 -1.90 -13.11
N LEU A 261 5.00 -1.11 -13.78
CA LEU A 261 6.21 -1.60 -14.47
C LEU A 261 7.33 -1.96 -13.48
N ASN A 262 7.02 -1.98 -12.18
CA ASN A 262 7.98 -1.93 -11.07
C ASN A 262 8.89 -3.15 -10.95
N ASN A 263 8.72 -4.17 -11.77
CA ASN A 263 9.60 -5.33 -11.80
C ASN A 263 10.08 -5.59 -13.23
N PRO A 264 11.12 -4.87 -13.70
CA PRO A 264 11.73 -5.16 -14.99
C PRO A 264 12.42 -6.53 -14.91
N TYR A 265 11.73 -7.56 -15.38
CA TYR A 265 12.31 -8.89 -15.56
C TYR A 265 13.38 -8.83 -16.66
N GLN A 266 14.62 -8.58 -16.25
CA GLN A 266 15.77 -8.38 -17.12
C GLN A 266 16.91 -9.32 -16.72
N GLN A 267 17.76 -9.63 -17.69
CA GLN A 267 18.93 -10.46 -17.47
C GLN A 267 19.87 -9.80 -16.45
N GLY A 268 20.34 -10.58 -15.47
CA GLY A 268 21.21 -10.10 -14.39
C GLY A 268 20.45 -9.63 -13.14
N THR A 269 19.12 -9.54 -13.18
CA THR A 269 18.32 -9.30 -11.97
C THR A 269 18.17 -10.58 -11.13
N PRO A 270 18.06 -10.50 -9.80
CA PRO A 270 17.98 -11.70 -8.94
C PRO A 270 16.83 -12.66 -9.27
N ARG A 271 15.65 -12.15 -9.66
CA ARG A 271 14.50 -12.98 -10.07
C ARG A 271 14.74 -13.74 -11.38
N CYS A 272 15.62 -13.22 -12.23
CA CYS A 272 15.95 -13.77 -13.55
C CYS A 272 17.25 -14.59 -13.55
N ASP A 273 17.94 -14.72 -12.41
CA ASP A 273 19.18 -15.46 -12.30
C ASP A 273 18.92 -16.93 -11.91
N PHE A 274 19.13 -17.84 -12.87
CA PHE A 274 19.00 -19.30 -12.66
C PHE A 274 20.35 -20.01 -12.54
N SER A 275 21.47 -19.28 -12.45
CA SER A 275 22.83 -19.82 -12.56
C SER A 275 23.14 -20.98 -11.58
N ASP A 276 22.54 -20.95 -10.39
CA ASP A 276 22.72 -21.95 -9.34
C ASP A 276 22.11 -23.33 -9.65
N PHE A 277 21.11 -23.40 -10.52
CA PHE A 277 20.36 -24.64 -10.80
C PHE A 277 20.08 -24.91 -12.27
N ILE A 278 20.33 -23.98 -13.18
CA ILE A 278 20.00 -24.13 -14.61
C ILE A 278 20.61 -25.39 -15.24
N ARG A 279 21.81 -25.80 -14.78
CA ARG A 279 22.48 -27.03 -15.23
C ARG A 279 21.76 -28.32 -14.83
N GLN A 280 20.86 -28.26 -13.85
CA GLN A 280 20.03 -29.38 -13.40
C GLN A 280 18.76 -29.52 -14.23
N LEU A 281 18.36 -28.46 -14.95
CA LEU A 281 17.19 -28.49 -15.82
C LEU A 281 17.52 -29.17 -17.16
N PRO A 282 16.53 -29.80 -17.82
CA PRO A 282 16.65 -30.20 -19.21
C PRO A 282 17.02 -29.02 -20.13
N GLN A 283 17.53 -29.31 -21.33
CA GLN A 283 17.88 -28.28 -22.33
C GLN A 283 16.67 -27.42 -22.75
N SER A 284 15.49 -28.04 -22.81
CA SER A 284 14.20 -27.42 -23.12
C SER A 284 13.20 -27.74 -22.00
N PRO A 285 13.34 -27.12 -20.82
CA PRO A 285 12.47 -27.39 -19.68
C PRO A 285 11.05 -26.92 -19.96
N ARG A 286 10.09 -27.61 -19.36
CA ARG A 286 8.69 -27.19 -19.28
C ARG A 286 8.53 -26.29 -18.06
N THR A 287 8.10 -25.05 -18.26
CA THR A 287 7.99 -24.07 -17.17
C THR A 287 6.55 -23.64 -16.92
N LEU A 288 6.25 -23.36 -15.66
CA LEU A 288 5.00 -22.73 -15.22
C LEU A 288 5.32 -21.47 -14.41
N ASP A 289 4.89 -20.32 -14.92
CA ASP A 289 4.88 -19.05 -14.19
C ASP A 289 3.51 -18.88 -13.53
N LEU A 290 3.45 -19.19 -12.23
CA LEU A 290 2.23 -19.27 -11.44
C LEU A 290 1.91 -17.90 -10.83
N GLY A 291 0.70 -17.38 -11.08
CA GLY A 291 0.30 -16.04 -10.65
C GLY A 291 1.04 -14.94 -11.42
N GLY A 292 1.33 -15.17 -12.69
CA GLY A 292 2.23 -14.31 -13.48
C GLY A 292 1.66 -12.93 -13.87
N GLY A 293 0.44 -12.57 -13.44
CA GLY A 293 -0.21 -11.31 -13.73
C GLY A 293 -0.22 -10.98 -15.23
N MET A 294 0.29 -9.81 -15.61
CA MET A 294 0.35 -9.39 -17.03
C MET A 294 1.35 -10.18 -17.90
N GLY A 295 2.08 -11.14 -17.32
CA GLY A 295 2.98 -12.06 -18.02
C GLY A 295 4.37 -11.51 -18.30
N GLY A 296 4.82 -10.48 -17.56
CA GLY A 296 6.14 -9.87 -17.74
C GLY A 296 7.29 -10.89 -17.63
N PHE A 297 7.26 -11.75 -16.60
CA PHE A 297 8.28 -12.78 -16.42
C PHE A 297 8.20 -13.89 -17.48
N SER A 298 6.98 -14.31 -17.83
CA SER A 298 6.76 -15.26 -18.93
C SER A 298 7.32 -14.74 -20.27
N LYS A 299 7.17 -13.44 -20.57
CA LYS A 299 7.78 -12.79 -21.75
C LYS A 299 9.30 -12.83 -21.67
N PHE A 300 9.88 -12.49 -20.51
CA PHE A 300 11.32 -12.59 -20.27
C PHE A 300 11.84 -14.01 -20.55
N LEU A 301 11.23 -15.03 -19.95
CA LEU A 301 11.63 -16.43 -20.16
C LEU A 301 11.63 -16.80 -21.65
N LYS A 302 10.57 -16.45 -22.37
CA LYS A 302 10.43 -16.79 -23.79
C LYS A 302 11.45 -16.08 -24.68
N GLN A 303 11.78 -14.82 -24.36
CA GLN A 303 12.74 -14.02 -25.11
C GLN A 303 14.19 -14.45 -24.85
N THR A 304 14.54 -14.70 -23.58
CA THR A 304 15.91 -15.08 -23.18
C THR A 304 16.20 -16.55 -23.47
N TYR A 305 15.20 -17.43 -23.37
CA TYR A 305 15.33 -18.86 -23.61
C TYR A 305 14.28 -19.36 -24.62
N PRO A 306 14.46 -19.09 -25.93
CA PRO A 306 13.45 -19.40 -26.94
C PRO A 306 13.03 -20.88 -27.01
N GLN A 307 13.94 -21.78 -26.61
CA GLN A 307 13.75 -23.22 -26.58
C GLN A 307 12.98 -23.74 -25.36
N TRP A 308 12.68 -22.90 -24.37
CA TRP A 308 11.90 -23.29 -23.20
C TRP A 308 10.41 -23.33 -23.53
N HIS A 309 9.70 -24.28 -22.91
CA HIS A 309 8.25 -24.40 -23.06
C HIS A 309 7.57 -23.63 -21.94
N VAL A 310 7.25 -22.36 -22.20
CA VAL A 310 6.71 -21.44 -21.20
C VAL A 310 5.19 -21.57 -21.09
N THR A 311 4.70 -21.87 -19.90
CA THR A 311 3.28 -21.76 -19.52
C THR A 311 3.11 -20.62 -18.54
N HIS A 312 2.26 -19.66 -18.87
CA HIS A 312 1.83 -18.57 -18.01
C HIS A 312 0.49 -18.93 -17.36
N SER A 313 0.34 -18.63 -16.08
CA SER A 313 -0.91 -18.86 -15.37
C SER A 313 -1.31 -17.74 -14.44
N ASP A 314 -2.60 -17.39 -14.48
CA ASP A 314 -3.24 -16.43 -13.58
C ASP A 314 -4.74 -16.76 -13.48
N PHE A 315 -5.35 -16.60 -12.30
CA PHE A 315 -6.78 -16.90 -12.11
C PHE A 315 -7.70 -15.75 -12.55
N ALA A 316 -7.20 -14.52 -12.54
CA ALA A 316 -7.92 -13.30 -12.91
C ALA A 316 -7.80 -13.02 -14.42
N ILE A 317 -6.67 -13.39 -15.04
CA ILE A 317 -6.42 -13.23 -16.48
C ILE A 317 -6.70 -14.56 -17.19
N LYS A 318 -7.94 -14.72 -17.66
CA LYS A 318 -8.39 -15.99 -18.24
C LYS A 318 -7.71 -16.33 -19.57
N GLN A 319 -7.36 -15.32 -20.38
CA GLN A 319 -6.70 -15.46 -21.68
C GLN A 319 -5.88 -14.20 -21.96
N ASN A 320 -4.69 -14.38 -22.54
CA ASN A 320 -3.81 -13.27 -22.92
C ASN A 320 -3.31 -13.50 -24.35
N THR A 321 -4.04 -12.94 -25.31
CA THR A 321 -3.77 -13.11 -26.74
C THR A 321 -2.40 -12.57 -27.16
N GLU A 322 -1.83 -11.63 -26.41
CA GLU A 322 -0.47 -11.15 -26.64
C GLU A 322 0.57 -12.23 -26.32
N LEU A 323 0.43 -12.91 -25.17
CA LEU A 323 1.32 -14.00 -24.78
C LEU A 323 1.23 -15.19 -25.74
N GLU A 324 0.02 -15.55 -26.15
CA GLU A 324 -0.22 -16.65 -27.09
C GLU A 324 0.46 -16.39 -28.45
N ARG A 325 0.44 -15.14 -28.94
CA ARG A 325 1.17 -14.74 -30.17
C ARG A 325 2.68 -14.86 -30.03
N LEU A 326 3.23 -14.80 -28.81
CA LEU A 326 4.65 -15.03 -28.53
C LEU A 326 4.98 -16.53 -28.37
N GLY A 327 3.99 -17.42 -28.56
CA GLY A 327 4.16 -18.86 -28.37
C GLY A 327 4.27 -19.25 -26.90
N ILE A 328 3.68 -18.47 -26.00
CA ILE A 328 3.54 -18.78 -24.58
C ILE A 328 2.17 -19.41 -24.36
N ASN A 329 2.12 -20.57 -23.69
CA ASN A 329 0.85 -21.19 -23.34
C ASN A 329 0.20 -20.43 -22.18
N THR A 330 -1.10 -20.20 -22.23
CA THR A 330 -1.86 -19.51 -21.17
C THR A 330 -2.77 -20.50 -20.46
N LEU A 331 -2.86 -20.40 -19.14
CA LEU A 331 -3.69 -21.27 -18.31
C LEU A 331 -4.41 -20.46 -17.22
N ALA A 332 -5.73 -20.39 -17.31
CA ALA A 332 -6.56 -19.91 -16.21
C ALA A 332 -6.62 -20.98 -15.11
N LEU A 333 -5.98 -20.75 -13.98
CA LEU A 333 -5.85 -21.73 -12.89
C LEU A 333 -5.93 -21.04 -11.54
N ASN A 334 -6.79 -21.57 -10.66
CA ASN A 334 -6.76 -21.26 -9.24
C ASN A 334 -6.07 -22.40 -8.51
N PHE A 335 -4.74 -22.33 -8.37
CA PHE A 335 -3.94 -23.40 -7.77
C PHE A 335 -4.20 -23.66 -6.28
N LEU A 336 -5.05 -22.85 -5.64
CA LEU A 336 -5.56 -23.04 -4.28
C LEU A 336 -6.81 -23.92 -4.23
N LYS A 337 -7.38 -24.29 -5.39
CA LYS A 337 -8.58 -25.13 -5.52
C LYS A 337 -8.42 -26.23 -6.57
N ASP A 338 -7.78 -25.89 -7.67
CA ASP A 338 -7.66 -26.73 -8.85
C ASP A 338 -6.30 -27.44 -8.84
N PRO A 339 -6.25 -28.77 -9.09
CA PRO A 339 -4.99 -29.49 -9.22
C PRO A 339 -4.25 -29.04 -10.48
N ILE A 340 -2.93 -28.97 -10.38
CA ILE A 340 -2.01 -28.81 -11.50
C ILE A 340 -1.63 -30.21 -11.98
N GLU A 341 -1.51 -30.38 -13.31
CA GLU A 341 -1.14 -31.67 -13.90
C GLU A 341 0.20 -32.19 -13.35
N GLU A 342 0.20 -33.43 -12.87
CA GLU A 342 1.33 -34.06 -12.19
C GLU A 342 2.53 -34.28 -13.12
N ASN A 343 3.75 -34.13 -12.59
CA ASN A 343 5.02 -34.36 -13.30
C ASN A 343 5.13 -33.64 -14.66
N ARG A 344 4.47 -32.49 -14.79
CA ARG A 344 4.38 -31.71 -16.02
C ARG A 344 5.48 -30.68 -16.17
N TYR A 345 6.02 -30.16 -15.08
CA TYR A 345 6.92 -29.00 -15.11
C TYR A 345 8.28 -29.32 -14.51
N ASP A 346 9.33 -28.83 -15.15
CA ASP A 346 10.71 -28.97 -14.67
C ASP A 346 11.12 -27.74 -13.85
N LEU A 347 10.47 -26.59 -14.09
CA LEU A 347 10.58 -25.36 -13.32
C LEU A 347 9.20 -24.76 -13.07
N ILE A 348 8.88 -24.45 -11.82
CA ILE A 348 7.72 -23.63 -11.46
C ILE A 348 8.25 -22.36 -10.79
N THR A 349 7.73 -21.20 -11.19
CA THR A 349 8.03 -19.91 -10.56
C THR A 349 6.78 -19.25 -9.99
N ALA A 350 6.92 -18.47 -8.93
CA ALA A 350 5.84 -17.65 -8.38
C ALA A 350 6.41 -16.36 -7.75
N TRP A 351 6.10 -15.20 -8.31
CA TRP A 351 6.68 -13.91 -7.88
C TRP A 351 5.60 -13.07 -7.19
N GLU A 352 5.79 -12.74 -5.91
CA GLU A 352 4.79 -12.03 -5.09
C GLU A 352 3.42 -12.72 -5.11
N VAL A 353 3.42 -14.03 -4.86
CA VAL A 353 2.19 -14.86 -4.82
C VAL A 353 2.00 -15.52 -3.47
N PHE A 354 3.09 -15.83 -2.78
CA PHE A 354 3.07 -16.76 -1.65
C PHE A 354 2.46 -16.13 -0.39
N GLU A 355 2.67 -14.83 -0.19
CA GLU A 355 2.06 -13.96 0.82
C GLU A 355 0.53 -13.85 0.66
N HIS A 356 0.01 -14.08 -0.55
CA HIS A 356 -1.42 -14.03 -0.86
C HIS A 356 -2.15 -15.35 -0.57
N ILE A 357 -1.43 -16.39 -0.15
CA ILE A 357 -2.01 -17.70 0.17
C ILE A 357 -2.48 -17.68 1.63
N PRO A 358 -3.79 -17.85 1.91
CA PRO A 358 -4.26 -18.03 3.28
C PRO A 358 -3.61 -19.26 3.91
N TYR A 359 -3.30 -19.19 5.21
CA TYR A 359 -2.54 -20.24 5.88
C TYR A 359 -3.18 -21.63 5.69
N GLU A 360 -4.51 -21.72 5.79
CA GLU A 360 -5.28 -22.96 5.63
C GLU A 360 -5.18 -23.60 4.24
N LYS A 361 -4.65 -22.87 3.24
CA LYS A 361 -4.40 -23.36 1.88
C LYS A 361 -2.92 -23.57 1.57
N LEU A 362 -2.01 -23.18 2.45
CA LEU A 362 -0.57 -23.25 2.22
C LEU A 362 -0.11 -24.68 1.90
N GLU A 363 -0.54 -25.65 2.70
CA GLU A 363 -0.16 -27.06 2.50
C GLU A 363 -0.72 -27.63 1.19
N PHE A 364 -1.99 -27.32 0.88
CA PHE A 364 -2.60 -27.74 -0.39
C PHE A 364 -1.84 -27.16 -1.58
N ALA A 365 -1.55 -25.86 -1.57
CA ALA A 365 -0.83 -25.18 -2.63
C ALA A 365 0.58 -25.75 -2.82
N LEU A 366 1.32 -25.97 -1.74
CA LEU A 366 2.65 -26.58 -1.78
C LEU A 366 2.62 -28.01 -2.32
N ASN A 367 1.65 -28.82 -1.89
CA ASN A 367 1.49 -30.18 -2.41
C ASN A 367 1.15 -30.15 -3.90
N ASN A 368 0.28 -29.23 -4.34
CA ASN A 368 -0.10 -29.06 -5.73
C ASN A 368 1.11 -28.70 -6.62
N ILE A 369 1.96 -27.79 -6.15
CA ILE A 369 3.22 -27.41 -6.82
C ILE A 369 4.20 -28.60 -6.82
N TYR A 370 4.33 -29.31 -5.69
CA TYR A 370 5.21 -30.47 -5.56
C TYR A 370 4.83 -31.60 -6.51
N THR A 371 3.54 -31.94 -6.63
CA THR A 371 3.07 -33.01 -7.51
C THR A 371 3.25 -32.63 -8.98
N ALA A 372 3.03 -31.36 -9.33
CA ALA A 372 3.22 -30.84 -10.68
C ALA A 372 4.67 -30.86 -11.17
N LEU A 373 5.64 -30.75 -10.25
CA LEU A 373 7.06 -30.83 -10.61
C LEU A 373 7.47 -32.24 -11.02
N SER A 374 8.28 -32.36 -12.07
CA SER A 374 9.08 -33.54 -12.37
C SER A 374 10.04 -33.86 -11.22
N LYS A 375 10.50 -35.12 -11.11
CA LYS A 375 11.57 -35.47 -10.15
C LYS A 375 12.82 -34.62 -10.39
N GLY A 376 13.37 -34.02 -9.34
CA GLY A 376 14.49 -33.07 -9.45
C GLY A 376 14.11 -31.70 -10.01
N GLY A 377 12.82 -31.46 -10.29
CA GLY A 377 12.30 -30.17 -10.72
C GLY A 377 12.46 -29.10 -9.63
N VAL A 378 12.43 -27.85 -10.07
CA VAL A 378 12.73 -26.69 -9.22
C VAL A 378 11.48 -25.84 -9.02
N PHE A 379 11.20 -25.48 -7.77
CA PHE A 379 10.25 -24.41 -7.44
C PHE A 379 11.03 -23.21 -6.95
N MET A 380 10.87 -22.05 -7.59
CA MET A 380 11.50 -20.81 -7.17
C MET A 380 10.46 -19.71 -6.99
N PHE A 381 10.42 -19.07 -5.84
CA PHE A 381 9.43 -18.03 -5.56
C PHE A 381 10.01 -16.85 -4.79
N SER A 382 9.34 -15.70 -4.86
CA SER A 382 9.60 -14.56 -3.97
C SER A 382 8.40 -14.24 -3.07
N THR A 383 8.70 -13.57 -1.97
CA THR A 383 7.74 -13.00 -1.00
C THR A 383 8.48 -11.90 -0.23
N PRO A 384 7.78 -10.91 0.34
CA PRO A 384 8.35 -10.00 1.32
C PRO A 384 9.15 -10.75 2.39
N ASP A 385 10.34 -10.23 2.75
CA ASP A 385 11.21 -10.81 3.77
C ASP A 385 11.12 -10.01 5.07
N PHE A 386 10.21 -10.39 5.96
CA PHE A 386 10.02 -9.71 7.24
C PHE A 386 11.28 -9.66 8.10
N ASP A 387 12.23 -10.60 7.93
CA ASP A 387 13.48 -10.59 8.69
C ASP A 387 14.48 -9.54 8.17
N SER A 388 14.23 -8.93 7.01
CA SER A 388 15.08 -7.90 6.43
C SER A 388 14.80 -6.53 7.06
N PRO A 389 15.85 -5.81 7.51
CA PRO A 389 15.70 -4.44 8.00
C PRO A 389 15.05 -3.50 6.98
N LEU A 390 15.28 -3.71 5.68
CA LEU A 390 14.68 -2.86 4.65
C LEU A 390 13.17 -3.12 4.51
N CYS A 391 12.73 -4.37 4.64
CA CYS A 391 11.29 -4.72 4.61
C CYS A 391 10.56 -4.23 5.87
N GLN A 392 11.22 -4.28 7.03
CA GLN A 392 10.69 -3.71 8.27
C GLN A 392 10.67 -2.18 8.23
N SER A 393 11.64 -1.56 7.54
CA SER A 393 11.65 -0.12 7.37
C SER A 393 10.38 0.34 6.65
N ASN A 394 9.80 1.43 7.14
CA ASN A 394 8.59 2.00 6.58
C ASN A 394 7.37 1.06 6.57
N ASP A 395 7.38 0.00 7.40
CA ASP A 395 6.36 -1.06 7.44
C ASP A 395 6.03 -1.66 6.06
N PHE A 396 7.03 -1.81 5.19
CA PHE A 396 6.82 -2.34 3.83
C PHE A 396 6.16 -3.74 3.85
N PHE A 397 6.43 -4.54 4.88
CA PHE A 397 5.77 -5.83 5.10
C PHE A 397 4.23 -5.75 5.16
N ALA A 398 3.66 -4.59 5.51
CA ALA A 398 2.23 -4.35 5.67
C ALA A 398 1.65 -3.42 4.60
N VAL A 399 2.29 -3.37 3.41
CA VAL A 399 1.93 -2.43 2.34
C VAL A 399 0.56 -2.71 1.72
N CYS A 400 0.19 -3.98 1.50
CA CYS A 400 -1.00 -4.37 0.72
C CYS A 400 -2.07 -5.16 1.52
N PRO A 401 -2.53 -4.73 2.70
CA PRO A 401 -3.67 -5.35 3.34
C PRO A 401 -4.96 -5.03 2.54
N PRO A 402 -5.92 -5.95 2.46
CA PRO A 402 -5.95 -7.27 3.10
C PRO A 402 -5.49 -8.41 2.17
N PHE A 403 -4.72 -8.11 1.12
CA PHE A 403 -4.29 -9.11 0.15
C PHE A 403 -3.16 -10.00 0.67
N HIS A 404 -2.26 -9.47 1.50
CA HIS A 404 -1.16 -10.25 2.10
C HIS A 404 -1.67 -10.94 3.38
N TYR A 405 -2.04 -12.22 3.24
CA TYR A 405 -2.52 -13.05 4.34
C TYR A 405 -1.42 -13.41 5.32
N LEU A 406 -0.23 -13.67 4.76
CA LEU A 406 0.96 -14.06 5.48
C LEU A 406 2.04 -13.02 5.23
N VAL A 407 2.75 -12.66 6.29
CA VAL A 407 4.00 -11.91 6.20
C VAL A 407 5.09 -12.88 6.58
N LEU A 408 5.80 -13.35 5.56
CA LEU A 408 6.81 -14.38 5.68
C LEU A 408 8.18 -13.74 5.94
N GLY A 409 9.09 -14.51 6.49
CA GLY A 409 10.46 -14.10 6.73
C GLY A 409 11.40 -15.27 6.48
N ARG A 410 12.64 -14.95 6.14
CA ARG A 410 13.68 -15.94 5.88
C ARG A 410 13.81 -17.01 6.97
N LYS A 411 13.76 -16.62 8.25
CA LYS A 411 13.88 -17.54 9.38
C LYS A 411 12.71 -18.53 9.43
N TRP A 412 11.49 -18.04 9.24
CA TRP A 412 10.29 -18.89 9.25
C TRP A 412 10.30 -19.86 8.06
N LEU A 413 10.55 -19.34 6.85
CA LEU A 413 10.62 -20.14 5.62
C LEU A 413 11.68 -21.24 5.71
N LYS A 414 12.89 -20.89 6.18
CA LYS A 414 13.97 -21.86 6.36
C LYS A 414 13.53 -22.97 7.31
N THR A 415 13.01 -22.61 8.49
CA THR A 415 12.55 -23.59 9.48
C THR A 415 11.45 -24.49 8.93
N TYR A 416 10.48 -23.90 8.23
CA TYR A 416 9.34 -24.61 7.65
C TYR A 416 9.78 -25.65 6.61
N PHE A 417 10.62 -25.27 5.65
CA PHE A 417 11.06 -26.19 4.59
C PHE A 417 12.13 -27.19 5.04
N GLU A 418 12.98 -26.85 6.01
CA GLU A 418 13.97 -27.78 6.56
C GLU A 418 13.34 -28.84 7.48
N ALA A 419 12.22 -28.53 8.13
CA ALA A 419 11.47 -29.51 8.92
C ALA A 419 10.77 -30.58 8.04
N GLY A 420 10.49 -30.26 6.78
CA GLY A 420 9.85 -31.16 5.83
C GLY A 420 10.81 -32.15 5.15
N ASN A 421 10.29 -33.31 4.74
CA ASN A 421 11.07 -34.31 4.00
C ASN A 421 10.91 -34.20 2.47
N GLN A 422 9.88 -33.51 1.96
CA GLN A 422 9.56 -33.41 0.53
C GLN A 422 10.53 -32.50 -0.25
N TRP A 423 10.87 -31.35 0.33
CA TRP A 423 11.67 -30.33 -0.33
C TRP A 423 13.14 -30.38 0.11
N LYS A 424 14.04 -30.09 -0.82
CA LYS A 424 15.41 -29.66 -0.49
C LYS A 424 15.47 -28.14 -0.67
N LEU A 425 15.68 -27.41 0.42
CA LEU A 425 16.01 -25.99 0.36
C LEU A 425 17.38 -25.82 -0.32
N HIS A 426 17.39 -25.27 -1.53
CA HIS A 426 18.61 -25.14 -2.35
C HIS A 426 19.32 -23.82 -2.10
N SER A 427 18.59 -22.70 -2.13
CA SER A 427 19.15 -21.38 -1.85
C SER A 427 18.07 -20.41 -1.35
N MET A 428 18.52 -19.37 -0.65
CA MET A 428 17.72 -18.19 -0.30
C MET A 428 18.53 -16.95 -0.69
N ARG A 429 18.01 -16.15 -1.62
CA ARG A 429 18.63 -14.93 -2.12
C ARG A 429 17.75 -13.73 -1.78
N THR A 430 18.28 -12.53 -1.98
CA THR A 430 17.59 -11.28 -1.69
C THR A 430 17.29 -10.53 -2.99
N CYS A 431 16.12 -9.90 -3.09
CA CYS A 431 15.82 -8.85 -4.06
C CYS A 431 15.11 -7.68 -3.38
N ALA A 432 14.90 -6.56 -4.09
CA ALA A 432 14.38 -5.35 -3.47
C ALA A 432 13.56 -4.46 -4.41
N ASP A 433 12.25 -4.70 -4.47
CA ASP A 433 11.29 -3.87 -5.20
C ASP A 433 11.25 -2.44 -4.68
N PHE A 434 11.43 -2.29 -3.37
CA PHE A 434 11.51 -0.97 -2.75
C PHE A 434 12.72 -0.19 -3.25
N LEU A 435 13.84 -0.85 -3.55
CA LEU A 435 15.02 -0.17 -4.09
C LEU A 435 14.85 0.16 -5.58
N ASP A 436 14.12 -0.65 -6.33
CA ASP A 436 13.84 -0.39 -7.74
C ASP A 436 13.02 0.89 -7.93
N ASP A 437 12.12 1.20 -6.99
CA ASP A 437 11.32 2.43 -6.95
C ASP A 437 11.59 3.30 -5.70
N SER A 438 12.86 3.37 -5.29
CA SER A 438 13.27 4.02 -4.03
C SER A 438 12.83 5.48 -3.95
N ASP A 439 12.88 6.20 -5.07
CA ASP A 439 12.47 7.61 -5.13
C ASP A 439 11.00 7.79 -4.74
N MET A 440 10.10 6.99 -5.32
CA MET A 440 8.67 7.06 -5.03
C MET A 440 8.37 6.67 -3.59
N TRP A 441 9.00 5.60 -3.10
CA TRP A 441 8.81 5.12 -1.73
C TRP A 441 9.26 6.15 -0.70
N PHE A 442 10.47 6.70 -0.82
CA PHE A 442 10.93 7.70 0.13
C PHE A 442 10.19 9.03 -0.01
N ASP A 443 9.70 9.40 -1.20
CA ASP A 443 8.81 10.55 -1.34
C ASP A 443 7.48 10.35 -0.64
N TYR A 444 6.91 9.16 -0.75
CA TYR A 444 5.70 8.80 -0.03
C TYR A 444 5.92 8.88 1.48
N VAL A 445 6.98 8.24 2.00
CA VAL A 445 7.33 8.26 3.42
C VAL A 445 7.59 9.69 3.90
N ASN A 446 8.34 10.49 3.15
CA ASN A 446 8.60 11.88 3.47
C ASN A 446 7.32 12.71 3.60
N LYS A 447 6.25 12.40 2.87
CA LYS A 447 4.97 13.11 2.95
C LYS A 447 4.05 12.60 4.05
N THR A 448 4.22 11.36 4.49
CA THR A 448 3.17 10.64 5.23
C THR A 448 3.63 10.01 6.54
N ALA A 449 4.94 9.92 6.79
CA ALA A 449 5.47 9.35 8.01
C ALA A 449 4.96 10.14 9.25
N PRO A 450 4.64 9.45 10.36
CA PRO A 450 4.10 10.05 11.58
C PRO A 450 4.88 11.25 12.09
N SER A 451 6.19 11.07 12.29
CA SER A 451 7.05 12.07 12.91
C SER A 451 7.93 12.81 11.89
N PHE A 452 8.29 14.06 12.21
CA PHE A 452 9.20 14.84 11.36
C PHE A 452 10.63 14.27 11.35
N GLN A 453 11.01 13.50 12.38
CA GLN A 453 12.26 12.76 12.43
C GLN A 453 12.28 11.69 11.34
N LEU A 454 11.21 10.88 11.26
CA LEU A 454 11.08 9.85 10.22
C LEU A 454 11.02 10.47 8.82
N ARG A 455 10.29 11.57 8.64
CA ARG A 455 10.29 12.31 7.36
C ARG A 455 11.71 12.79 7.00
N SER A 456 12.46 13.31 7.96
CA SER A 456 13.85 13.73 7.75
C SER A 456 14.78 12.57 7.40
N THR A 457 14.64 11.42 8.08
CA THR A 457 15.39 10.19 7.75
C THR A 457 15.08 9.72 6.34
N ALA A 458 13.82 9.76 5.91
CA ALA A 458 13.42 9.41 4.56
C ALA A 458 14.07 10.33 3.50
N LYS A 459 14.16 11.64 3.76
CA LYS A 459 14.86 12.59 2.87
C LYS A 459 16.35 12.23 2.72
N ILE A 460 17.01 11.88 3.83
CA ILE A 460 18.43 11.47 3.81
C ILE A 460 18.60 10.18 3.02
N LEU A 461 17.77 9.16 3.31
CA LEU A 461 17.83 7.87 2.64
C LEU A 461 17.52 7.98 1.15
N LYS A 462 16.58 8.86 0.74
CA LYS A 462 16.31 9.15 -0.67
C LYS A 462 17.59 9.60 -1.39
N VAL A 463 18.30 10.59 -0.85
CA VAL A 463 19.54 11.09 -1.46
C VAL A 463 20.61 10.00 -1.55
N LEU A 464 20.77 9.20 -0.50
CA LEU A 464 21.76 8.12 -0.48
C LEU A 464 21.41 7.00 -1.46
N LEU A 465 20.16 6.55 -1.48
CA LEU A 465 19.74 5.40 -2.26
C LEU A 465 19.48 5.75 -3.72
N ASN A 466 19.48 7.02 -4.11
CA ASN A 466 19.53 7.41 -5.52
C ASN A 466 20.87 7.06 -6.21
N GLN A 467 21.88 6.65 -5.45
CA GLN A 467 23.14 6.13 -5.99
C GLN A 467 23.06 4.60 -6.17
N PRO A 468 23.22 4.05 -7.40
CA PRO A 468 23.14 2.61 -7.64
C PRO A 468 24.11 1.77 -6.79
N ALA A 469 25.31 2.29 -6.51
CA ALA A 469 26.29 1.61 -5.66
C ALA A 469 25.79 1.37 -4.23
N ASN A 470 25.02 2.31 -3.66
CA ASN A 470 24.45 2.17 -2.32
C ASN A 470 23.30 1.15 -2.30
N LYS A 471 22.49 1.08 -3.37
CA LYS A 471 21.48 0.02 -3.54
C LYS A 471 22.15 -1.36 -3.60
N GLN A 472 23.21 -1.48 -4.41
CA GLN A 472 23.96 -2.74 -4.53
C GLN A 472 24.59 -3.15 -3.20
N LEU A 473 25.17 -2.21 -2.45
CA LEU A 473 25.74 -2.49 -1.13
C LEU A 473 24.72 -3.12 -0.17
N LEU A 474 23.48 -2.62 -0.16
CA LEU A 474 22.42 -3.24 0.66
C LEU A 474 22.13 -4.67 0.21
N LEU A 475 22.05 -4.92 -1.09
CA LEU A 475 21.80 -6.26 -1.65
C LEU A 475 22.94 -7.23 -1.34
N ASP A 476 24.19 -6.78 -1.43
CA ASP A 476 25.39 -7.56 -1.09
C ASP A 476 25.41 -7.97 0.39
N HIS A 477 24.80 -7.15 1.25
CA HIS A 477 24.57 -7.44 2.67
C HIS A 477 23.23 -8.13 2.95
N HIS A 478 22.56 -8.64 1.92
CA HIS A 478 21.26 -9.33 1.98
C HIS A 478 20.09 -8.49 2.53
N MET A 479 20.18 -7.16 2.48
CA MET A 479 19.19 -6.20 2.99
C MET A 479 18.23 -5.71 1.89
N GLY A 480 17.47 -6.62 1.29
CA GLY A 480 16.42 -6.30 0.32
C GLY A 480 15.04 -6.48 0.91
N THR A 481 13.98 -6.05 0.24
CA THR A 481 12.62 -6.16 0.77
C THR A 481 12.00 -7.53 0.60
N GLU A 482 12.58 -8.37 -0.23
CA GLU A 482 12.09 -9.70 -0.56
C GLU A 482 13.16 -10.77 -0.48
N VAL A 483 12.69 -11.99 -0.26
CA VAL A 483 13.50 -13.21 -0.28
C VAL A 483 13.06 -14.08 -1.45
N ILE A 484 14.03 -14.51 -2.25
CA ILE A 484 13.84 -15.50 -3.30
C ILE A 484 14.26 -16.85 -2.74
N VAL A 485 13.34 -17.80 -2.68
CA VAL A 485 13.57 -19.15 -2.19
C VAL A 485 13.59 -20.12 -3.36
N THR A 486 14.64 -20.93 -3.43
CA THR A 486 14.74 -22.02 -4.42
C THR A 486 14.63 -23.36 -3.69
N LEU A 487 13.66 -24.17 -4.10
CA LEU A 487 13.41 -25.51 -3.59
C LEU A 487 13.57 -26.54 -4.72
N ILE A 488 14.14 -27.69 -4.40
CA ILE A 488 14.26 -28.83 -5.32
C ILE A 488 13.37 -29.96 -4.82
N LYS A 489 12.58 -30.55 -5.72
CA LYS A 489 11.82 -31.78 -5.44
C LYS A 489 12.78 -32.96 -5.26
N LYS A 490 12.78 -33.55 -4.05
CA LYS A 490 13.58 -34.73 -3.71
C LYS A 490 13.13 -35.99 -4.45
#